data_AF-A0A4P6BCG1-F1
#
_entry.id   AF-A0A4P6BCG1-F1
#
_cell.length_a   1.000
_cell.length_b   1.000
_cell.length_c   1.000
_cell.angle_alpha   90.00
_cell.angle_beta   90.00
_cell.angle_gamma   90.00
#
_symmetry.space_group_name_H-M   'P 1'
#
loop_
_entity.id
_entity.type
_entity.pdbx_description
1 polymer ?
#
loop_
_entity_poly.entity_id
_entity_poly.type
_entity_poly.pdbx_seq_one_letter_code
_entity_poly.pdbx_strand_id
1 'polypeptide(L)'
;MAGLNIVNKRKSPLSPEENERRLKLWRQGLTDSEIAKVVGCHPGSIRDWRNIRGLPPNGPAIANNLEFSPGERLEVGLPYGRGEANTTKWHRGTVLEVYPRFTIVQLEKYRVTVSPWELKEGSVKVRRLERKAG
;
A
#
# COMPACT_ATOMS: atom_id res chain seq x y z
N MET A 1 -5.97 46.36 10.53
CA MET A 1 -5.43 45.10 9.97
C MET A 1 -6.40 43.99 10.29
N ALA A 2 -7.01 43.36 9.28
CA ALA A 2 -8.05 42.35 9.46
C ALA A 2 -7.44 41.02 9.93
N GLY A 3 -7.79 40.57 11.13
CA GLY A 3 -7.45 39.23 11.62
C GLY A 3 -8.35 38.19 10.97
N LEU A 4 -7.76 37.26 10.24
CA LEU A 4 -8.44 36.11 9.64
C LEU A 4 -8.93 35.17 10.75
N ASN A 5 -10.24 35.18 11.00
CA ASN A 5 -10.91 34.25 11.90
C ASN A 5 -11.02 32.88 11.24
N ILE A 6 -10.09 31.96 11.54
CA ILE A 6 -10.14 30.58 11.08
C ILE A 6 -11.21 29.85 11.90
N VAL A 7 -12.46 29.92 11.45
CA VAL A 7 -13.54 29.11 12.00
C VAL A 7 -13.20 27.63 11.83
N ASN A 8 -12.81 26.99 12.93
CA ASN A 8 -12.68 25.53 13.02
C ASN A 8 -14.07 24.92 12.83
N LYS A 9 -14.41 24.65 11.57
CA LYS A 9 -15.70 24.10 11.12
C LYS A 9 -15.83 22.68 11.69
N ARG A 10 -16.41 22.56 12.89
CA ARG A 10 -16.76 21.25 13.49
C ARG A 10 -17.52 20.46 12.42
N LYS A 11 -17.02 19.24 12.10
CA LYS A 11 -17.63 18.34 11.11
C LYS A 11 -19.13 18.23 11.43
N SER A 12 -19.96 18.82 10.60
CA SER A 12 -21.41 18.72 10.74
C SER A 12 -21.81 17.25 10.78
N PRO A 13 -22.84 16.87 11.57
CA PRO A 13 -23.33 15.51 11.59
C PRO A 13 -23.66 15.08 10.16
N LEU A 14 -23.13 13.93 9.75
CA LEU A 14 -23.41 13.33 8.44
C LEU A 14 -24.93 13.16 8.30
N SER A 15 -25.48 13.58 7.16
CA SER A 15 -26.90 13.36 6.86
C SER A 15 -27.22 11.85 6.95
N PRO A 16 -28.40 11.47 7.47
CA PRO A 16 -28.82 10.06 7.51
C PRO A 16 -28.75 9.38 6.13
N GLU A 17 -29.10 10.08 5.05
CA GLU A 17 -29.04 9.55 3.68
C GLU A 17 -27.61 9.18 3.26
N GLU A 18 -26.66 10.05 3.60
CA GLU A 18 -25.23 9.87 3.31
C GLU A 18 -24.64 8.74 4.15
N ASN A 19 -25.13 8.57 5.38
CA ASN A 19 -24.78 7.44 6.23
C ASN A 19 -25.27 6.11 5.65
N GLU A 20 -26.53 6.05 5.18
CA GLU A 20 -27.07 4.85 4.54
C GLU A 20 -26.34 4.50 3.25
N ARG A 21 -25.97 5.51 2.46
CA ARG A 21 -25.17 5.32 1.24
C ARG A 21 -23.82 4.66 1.55
N ARG A 22 -23.10 5.16 2.55
CA ARG A 22 -21.82 4.56 2.99
C ARG A 22 -22.01 3.15 3.54
N LEU A 23 -23.07 2.91 4.31
CA LEU A 23 -23.36 1.58 4.87
C LEU A 23 -23.69 0.57 3.77
N LYS A 24 -24.43 0.97 2.73
CA LYS A 24 -24.73 0.11 1.58
C LYS A 24 -23.46 -0.28 0.82
N LEU A 25 -22.58 0.68 0.57
CA LEU A 25 -21.28 0.43 -0.09
C LEU A 25 -20.38 -0.47 0.78
N TRP A 26 -20.38 -0.26 2.09
CA TRP A 26 -19.67 -1.14 3.03
C TRP A 26 -20.28 -2.56 3.03
N ARG A 27 -21.61 -2.71 3.04
CA ARG A 27 -22.24 -4.04 2.96
C ARG A 27 -21.95 -4.78 1.64
N GLN A 28 -21.66 -4.05 0.57
CA GLN A 28 -21.21 -4.61 -0.71
C GLN A 28 -19.74 -5.07 -0.69
N GLY A 29 -19.03 -4.88 0.43
CA GLY A 29 -17.64 -5.31 0.58
C GLY A 29 -16.61 -4.31 0.02
N LEU A 30 -17.02 -3.09 -0.34
CA LEU A 30 -16.08 -2.09 -0.85
C LEU A 30 -15.11 -1.63 0.25
N THR A 31 -13.88 -1.32 -0.15
CA THR A 31 -12.84 -0.80 0.73
C THR A 31 -13.09 0.67 1.10
N ASP A 32 -12.48 1.15 2.19
CA ASP A 32 -12.60 2.54 2.63
C ASP A 32 -12.22 3.54 1.52
N SER A 33 -11.25 3.18 0.66
CA SER A 33 -10.80 4.02 -0.47
C SER A 33 -11.79 4.03 -1.64
N GLU A 34 -12.47 2.92 -1.90
CA GLU A 34 -13.49 2.84 -2.95
C GLU A 34 -14.76 3.56 -2.52
N ILE A 35 -15.20 3.35 -1.26
CA ILE A 35 -16.33 4.09 -0.68
C ILE A 35 -16.03 5.59 -0.75
N ALA A 36 -14.82 6.01 -0.39
CA ALA A 36 -14.40 7.40 -0.44
C ALA A 36 -14.45 8.00 -1.86
N LYS A 37 -14.06 7.23 -2.89
CA LYS A 37 -14.16 7.64 -4.30
C LYS A 37 -15.62 7.79 -4.74
N VAL A 38 -16.48 6.83 -4.40
CA VAL A 38 -17.90 6.84 -4.78
C VAL A 38 -18.67 7.99 -4.12
N VAL A 39 -18.31 8.27 -2.86
CA VAL A 39 -18.93 9.33 -2.04
C VAL A 39 -18.33 10.71 -2.33
N GLY A 40 -17.10 10.78 -2.85
CA GLY A 40 -16.40 12.04 -3.08
C GLY A 40 -15.81 12.64 -1.80
N CYS A 41 -15.28 11.81 -0.90
CA CYS A 41 -14.63 12.28 0.33
C CYS A 41 -13.21 11.71 0.48
N HIS A 42 -12.45 12.23 1.45
CA HIS A 42 -11.13 11.68 1.76
C HIS A 42 -11.24 10.29 2.42
N PRO A 43 -10.39 9.29 2.10
CA PRO A 43 -10.42 7.95 2.70
C PRO A 43 -10.36 7.93 4.23
N GLY A 44 -9.61 8.88 4.82
CA GLY A 44 -9.57 9.06 6.28
C GLY A 44 -10.94 9.37 6.89
N SER A 45 -11.83 10.03 6.15
CA SER A 45 -13.20 10.32 6.61
C SER A 45 -14.07 9.07 6.67
N ILE A 46 -13.90 8.12 5.74
CA ILE A 46 -14.59 6.83 5.79
C ILE A 46 -14.02 5.97 6.91
N ARG A 47 -12.69 5.97 7.10
CA ARG A 47 -12.04 5.30 8.24
C ARG A 47 -12.58 5.80 9.58
N ASP A 48 -12.67 7.12 9.78
CA ASP A 48 -13.22 7.69 11.00
C ASP A 48 -14.70 7.30 11.18
N TRP A 49 -15.50 7.43 10.12
CA TRP A 49 -16.91 7.02 10.11
C TRP A 49 -17.09 5.54 10.48
N ARG A 50 -16.22 4.67 9.96
CA ARG A 50 -16.19 3.24 10.21
C ARG A 50 -15.84 2.95 11.68
N ASN A 51 -14.78 3.60 12.19
CA ASN A 51 -14.29 3.42 13.56
C ASN A 51 -15.30 3.89 14.62
N ILE A 52 -15.94 5.04 14.42
CA ILE A 52 -16.98 5.55 15.34
C ILE A 52 -18.16 4.57 15.45
N ARG A 53 -18.39 3.77 14.40
CA ARG A 53 -19.48 2.79 14.32
C ARG A 53 -19.05 1.36 14.60
N GLY A 54 -17.79 1.13 14.98
CA GLY A 54 -17.26 -0.21 15.30
C GLY A 54 -17.25 -1.18 14.11
N LEU A 55 -17.32 -0.69 12.87
CA LEU A 55 -17.33 -1.55 11.69
C LEU A 55 -15.90 -2.03 11.37
N PRO A 56 -15.64 -3.30 11.02
CA PRO A 56 -14.32 -3.73 10.57
C PRO A 56 -14.01 -3.23 9.16
N PRO A 57 -12.72 -3.02 8.81
CA PRO A 57 -12.33 -2.66 7.45
C PRO A 57 -12.62 -3.82 6.49
N ASN A 58 -13.32 -3.54 5.39
CA ASN A 58 -13.59 -4.51 4.32
C ASN A 58 -12.42 -4.69 3.36
N GLY A 59 -11.42 -3.82 3.44
CA GLY A 59 -10.24 -3.98 2.61
C GLY A 59 -9.56 -5.30 2.96
N PRO A 60 -9.08 -6.07 1.96
CA PRO A 60 -8.11 -7.11 2.27
C PRO A 60 -7.03 -6.42 3.10
N ALA A 61 -6.64 -7.04 4.22
CA ALA A 61 -5.52 -6.60 5.03
C ALA A 61 -4.28 -6.71 4.14
N ILE A 62 -4.09 -5.73 3.26
CA ILE A 62 -3.14 -5.64 2.15
C ILE A 62 -2.67 -7.05 1.78
N ALA A 63 -3.54 -7.83 1.13
CA ALA A 63 -3.19 -9.21 0.80
C ALA A 63 -1.87 -9.17 0.03
N ASN A 64 -0.86 -9.74 0.68
CA ASN A 64 0.54 -9.66 0.30
C ASN A 64 0.74 -10.38 -1.01
N ASN A 65 0.68 -9.65 -2.12
CA ASN A 65 1.07 -10.18 -3.42
C ASN A 65 2.60 -10.28 -3.57
N LEU A 66 3.36 -10.04 -2.49
CA LEU A 66 4.74 -10.48 -2.40
C LEU A 66 4.69 -11.97 -2.02
N GLU A 67 4.50 -12.80 -3.03
CA GLU A 67 4.54 -14.28 -2.97
C GLU A 67 5.95 -14.82 -2.64
N PHE A 68 6.70 -14.12 -1.79
CA PHE A 68 8.04 -14.47 -1.38
C PHE A 68 7.99 -15.10 0.00
N SER A 69 8.76 -16.17 0.18
CA SER A 69 8.95 -16.78 1.50
C SER A 69 10.28 -16.32 2.11
N PRO A 70 10.36 -16.13 3.45
CA PRO A 70 11.63 -15.97 4.13
C PRO A 70 12.60 -17.10 3.76
N GLY A 71 13.84 -16.77 3.41
CA GLY A 71 14.86 -17.70 2.93
C GLY A 71 14.87 -17.97 1.43
N GLU A 72 13.92 -17.42 0.66
CA GLU A 72 13.88 -17.57 -0.79
C GLU A 72 15.01 -16.77 -1.47
N ARG A 73 15.65 -17.37 -2.47
CA ARG A 73 16.72 -16.72 -3.25
C ARG A 73 16.15 -16.05 -4.48
N LEU A 74 16.47 -14.77 -4.67
CA LEU A 74 15.98 -13.98 -5.79
C LEU A 74 17.03 -12.98 -6.30
N GLU A 75 16.88 -12.57 -7.54
CA GLU A 75 17.62 -11.47 -8.16
C GLU A 75 16.76 -10.21 -8.12
N VAL A 76 17.25 -9.14 -7.48
CA VAL A 76 16.64 -7.82 -7.46
C VAL A 76 17.33 -6.92 -8.47
N GLY A 77 16.59 -6.48 -9.48
CA GLY A 77 16.98 -5.44 -10.42
C GLY A 77 16.67 -4.06 -9.82
N LEU A 78 17.70 -3.34 -9.41
CA LEU A 78 17.60 -1.98 -8.89
C LEU A 78 18.02 -0.98 -9.98
N PRO A 79 17.32 0.16 -10.11
CA PRO A 79 17.70 1.20 -11.04
C PRO A 79 18.97 1.87 -10.49
N TYR A 80 20.03 1.91 -11.29
CA TYR A 80 21.33 2.45 -10.89
C TYR A 80 21.73 3.59 -11.83
N GLY A 81 21.79 4.81 -11.27
CA GLY A 81 22.17 6.02 -12.00
C GLY A 81 21.34 7.22 -11.57
N ARG A 82 21.90 8.42 -11.67
CA ARG A 82 21.19 9.70 -11.52
C ARG A 82 21.14 10.33 -12.92
N GLY A 83 19.96 10.39 -13.57
CA GLY A 83 19.80 10.96 -14.93
C GLY A 83 19.24 9.98 -15.97
N GLU A 84 19.27 10.36 -17.26
CA GLU A 84 18.65 9.69 -18.43
C GLU A 84 19.12 8.24 -18.72
N ALA A 85 20.13 7.73 -18.02
CA ALA A 85 20.58 6.34 -18.16
C ALA A 85 19.97 5.47 -17.05
N ASN A 86 18.70 5.07 -17.23
CA ASN A 86 17.99 4.18 -16.31
C ASN A 86 18.47 2.72 -16.46
N THR A 87 19.73 2.46 -16.11
CA THR A 87 20.33 1.12 -16.22
C THR A 87 19.93 0.29 -15.00
N THR A 88 19.20 -0.80 -15.23
CA THR A 88 18.89 -1.77 -14.17
C THR A 88 20.12 -2.61 -13.84
N LYS A 89 20.61 -2.55 -12.60
CA LYS A 89 21.62 -3.49 -12.08
C LYS A 89 20.96 -4.62 -11.31
N TRP A 90 21.28 -5.84 -11.71
CA TRP A 90 20.78 -7.05 -11.05
C TRP A 90 21.71 -7.46 -9.91
N HIS A 91 21.11 -7.67 -8.74
CA HIS A 91 21.79 -8.11 -7.53
C HIS A 91 21.16 -9.39 -7.02
N ARG A 92 21.98 -10.37 -6.65
CA ARG A 92 21.51 -11.61 -6.03
C ARG A 92 21.33 -11.41 -4.53
N GLY A 93 20.26 -11.95 -3.99
CA GLY A 93 19.98 -11.88 -2.57
C GLY A 93 19.06 -12.98 -2.07
N THR A 94 18.87 -12.93 -0.75
CA THR A 94 17.96 -13.82 -0.03
C THR A 94 16.93 -12.98 0.70
N VAL A 95 15.68 -13.40 0.64
CA VAL A 95 14.61 -12.79 1.43
C VAL A 95 14.89 -13.04 2.90
N LEU A 96 15.06 -11.98 3.68
CA LEU A 96 15.19 -12.10 5.13
C LEU A 96 13.82 -12.15 5.78
N GLU A 97 12.98 -11.16 5.48
CA GLU A 97 11.73 -10.91 6.18
C GLU A 97 10.67 -10.42 5.20
N VAL A 98 9.44 -10.88 5.37
CA VAL A 98 8.31 -10.53 4.51
C VAL A 98 7.27 -9.86 5.40
N TYR A 99 7.03 -8.57 5.15
CA TYR A 99 6.06 -7.78 5.87
C TYR A 99 4.85 -7.47 4.99
N PRO A 100 3.69 -7.11 5.60
CA PRO A 100 2.47 -6.77 4.88
C PRO A 100 2.57 -5.66 3.82
N ARG A 101 3.65 -4.89 3.83
CA ARG A 101 3.82 -3.68 2.99
C ARG A 101 5.12 -3.68 2.20
N PHE A 102 6.05 -4.58 2.50
CA PHE A 102 7.36 -4.67 1.88
C PHE A 102 8.06 -5.97 2.26
N THR A 103 8.99 -6.42 1.43
CA THR A 103 9.90 -7.52 1.70
C THR A 103 11.31 -6.97 1.89
N ILE A 104 12.04 -7.46 2.89
CA ILE A 104 13.45 -7.14 3.08
C ILE A 104 14.28 -8.25 2.42
N VAL A 105 15.13 -7.87 1.48
CA VAL A 105 16.06 -8.77 0.80
C VAL A 105 17.48 -8.40 1.18
N GLN A 106 18.24 -9.36 1.71
CA GLN A 106 19.67 -9.22 1.94
C GLN A 106 20.41 -9.46 0.62
N LEU A 107 21.07 -8.42 0.12
CA LEU A 107 22.05 -8.50 -0.96
C LEU A 107 23.47 -8.63 -0.36
N GLU A 108 24.48 -8.84 -1.20
CA GLU A 108 25.88 -9.05 -0.76
C GLU A 108 26.45 -7.93 0.12
N LYS A 109 26.09 -6.66 -0.15
CA LYS A 109 26.66 -5.49 0.54
C LYS A 109 25.67 -4.69 1.36
N TYR A 110 24.37 -4.86 1.15
CA TYR A 110 23.33 -4.07 1.80
C TYR A 110 21.99 -4.82 1.78
N ARG A 111 21.04 -4.32 2.56
CA ARG A 111 19.64 -4.78 2.55
C ARG A 111 18.83 -3.85 1.67
N VAL A 112 17.93 -4.41 0.88
CA VAL A 112 16.98 -3.61 0.11
C VAL A 112 15.57 -3.95 0.54
N THR A 113 14.74 -2.92 0.63
CA THR A 113 13.32 -3.05 0.87
C THR A 113 12.63 -3.07 -0.49
N VAL A 114 11.83 -4.09 -0.74
CA VAL A 114 11.07 -4.26 -1.98
C VAL A 114 9.60 -4.12 -1.64
N SER A 115 8.98 -3.03 -2.06
CA SER A 115 7.55 -2.78 -1.83
C SER A 115 6.72 -3.26 -3.02
N PRO A 116 5.45 -3.69 -2.82
CA PRO A 116 4.57 -4.10 -3.92
C PRO A 116 4.36 -2.99 -4.97
N TRP A 117 4.38 -1.73 -4.53
CA TRP A 117 4.21 -0.57 -5.41
C TRP A 117 5.44 -0.34 -6.30
N GLU A 118 6.64 -0.59 -5.81
CA GLU A 118 7.88 -0.45 -6.60
C GLU A 118 7.96 -1.52 -7.69
N LEU A 119 7.45 -2.74 -7.40
CA LEU A 119 7.27 -3.80 -8.38
C LEU A 119 6.22 -3.42 -9.43
N LYS A 120 5.10 -2.81 -9.00
CA LYS A 120 4.01 -2.39 -9.89
C LYS A 120 4.41 -1.25 -10.82
N GLU A 121 5.19 -0.30 -10.32
CA GLU A 121 5.72 0.83 -11.11
C GLU A 121 6.86 0.40 -12.05
N GLY A 122 7.44 -0.78 -11.84
CA GLY A 122 8.58 -1.29 -12.60
C GLY A 122 9.92 -0.65 -12.20
N SER A 123 9.90 0.21 -11.17
CA SER A 123 11.07 0.84 -10.56
C SER A 123 11.99 -0.19 -9.93
N VAL A 124 11.43 -1.26 -9.34
CA VAL A 124 12.19 -2.43 -8.88
C VAL A 124 11.72 -3.67 -9.63
N LYS A 125 12.66 -4.48 -10.12
CA LYS A 125 12.37 -5.75 -10.78
C LYS A 125 12.86 -6.89 -9.91
N VAL A 126 12.13 -7.99 -9.85
CA VAL A 126 12.54 -9.18 -9.09
C VAL A 126 12.39 -10.43 -9.95
N ARG A 127 13.38 -11.32 -9.89
CA ARG A 127 13.36 -12.63 -10.55
C ARG A 127 13.68 -13.71 -9.51
N ARG A 128 12.80 -14.71 -9.36
CA ARG A 128 13.08 -15.87 -8.50
C ARG A 128 14.18 -16.71 -9.13
N LEU A 129 15.13 -17.15 -8.32
CA LEU A 129 16.11 -18.15 -8.74
C LEU A 129 15.55 -19.51 -8.33
N GLU A 130 15.00 -20.25 -9.30
CA GLU A 130 14.55 -21.61 -9.06
C GLU A 130 15.70 -22.46 -8.50
N ARG A 131 15.42 -23.28 -7.48
CA ARG A 131 16.34 -24.34 -7.11
C ARG A 131 16.46 -25.28 -8.30
N LYS A 132 17.63 -25.36 -8.93
CA LYS A 132 17.97 -26.56 -9.71
C LYS A 132 17.84 -27.73 -8.75
N ALA A 133 16.76 -28.51 -8.89
CA ALA A 133 16.67 -29.84 -8.33
C ALA A 133 17.80 -30.66 -8.96
N GLY A 134 18.75 -31.05 -8.12
CA GLY A 134 19.82 -32.00 -8.45
C GLY A 134 19.60 -33.26 -7.63
#